data_AF-A0A7G1I2U4-F1
#
_entry.id   AF-A0A7G1I2U4-F1
#
_cell.length_a   1.000
_cell.length_b   1.000
_cell.length_c   1.000
_cell.angle_alpha   90.00
_cell.angle_beta   90.00
_cell.angle_gamma   90.00
#
_symmetry.space_group_name_H-M   'P 1'
#
loop_
_entity.id
_entity.type
_entity.pdbx_description
1 polymer ?
#
loop_
_entity_poly.entity_id
_entity_poly.type
_entity_poly.pdbx_seq_one_letter_code
_entity_poly.pdbx_strand_id
1 'polypeptide(L)'
;MWEQRLGIRIAKATHDISAAGASAEVAGALELPVGAPVLVLDRTSYGEDGKALEVVVFHYRPDRYRFSVTLPRTLPEPGAGIIERS
;
A
#
# COMPACT_ATOMS: atom_id res chain seq x y z
N MET A 1 15.60 1.62 0.01
CA MET A 1 14.52 2.21 0.83
C MET A 1 14.56 3.72 0.64
N TRP A 2 13.45 4.39 0.32
CA TRP A 2 13.44 5.77 -0.17
C TRP A 2 14.04 6.82 0.77
N GLU A 3 14.02 6.59 2.09
CA GLU A 3 14.74 7.41 3.07
C GLU A 3 16.24 7.51 2.76
N GLN A 4 16.87 6.41 2.35
CA GLN A 4 18.28 6.39 1.98
C GLN A 4 18.56 7.02 0.61
N ARG A 5 17.55 7.06 -0.29
CA ARG A 5 17.73 7.56 -1.65
C ARG A 5 17.42 9.05 -1.79
N LEU A 6 16.59 9.59 -0.90
CA LEU A 6 16.16 11.00 -0.90
C LEU A 6 16.71 11.80 0.28
N GLY A 7 17.29 11.16 1.30
CA GLY A 7 17.82 11.84 2.49
C GLY A 7 16.74 12.50 3.35
N ILE A 8 15.47 12.10 3.18
CA ILE A 8 14.31 12.64 3.89
C ILE A 8 13.76 11.55 4.80
N ARG A 9 13.54 11.89 6.08
CA ARG A 9 12.97 10.99 7.08
C ARG A 9 11.46 10.85 6.88
N ILE A 10 10.96 9.62 6.80
CA ILE A 10 9.52 9.37 6.72
C ILE A 10 8.94 9.42 8.13
N ALA A 11 7.97 10.31 8.35
CA ALA A 11 7.29 10.44 9.64
C ALA A 11 6.09 9.50 9.75
N LYS A 12 5.36 9.30 8.64
CA LYS A 12 4.15 8.47 8.59
C LYS A 12 3.99 7.88 7.20
N ALA A 13 3.32 6.74 7.07
CA ALA A 13 2.81 6.26 5.80
C ALA A 13 1.39 5.71 5.94
N THR A 14 0.55 5.97 4.94
CA THR A 14 -0.79 5.37 4.79
C THR A 14 -0.70 4.29 3.72
N HIS A 15 -1.32 3.14 3.98
CA HIS A 15 -1.41 2.01 3.06
C HIS A 15 -2.89 1.73 2.82
N ASP A 16 -3.36 1.93 1.60
CA ASP A 16 -4.70 1.60 1.17
C ASP A 16 -4.62 0.32 0.32
N ILE A 17 -5.27 -0.75 0.79
CA ILE A 17 -5.26 -2.06 0.13
C ILE A 17 -6.63 -2.30 -0.47
N SER A 18 -6.69 -2.55 -1.77
CA SER A 18 -7.91 -2.87 -2.49
C SER A 18 -7.73 -4.08 -3.40
N ALA A 19 -8.83 -4.58 -3.95
CA ALA A 19 -8.82 -5.61 -4.98
C ALA A 19 -9.29 -5.00 -6.31
N ALA A 20 -8.59 -5.34 -7.39
CA ALA A 20 -8.95 -4.92 -8.73
C ALA A 20 -8.72 -6.06 -9.74
N GLY A 21 -9.27 -5.92 -10.94
CA GLY A 21 -8.87 -6.76 -12.07
C GLY A 21 -7.56 -6.24 -12.67
N ALA A 22 -6.63 -7.14 -13.00
CA ALA A 22 -5.36 -6.77 -13.62
C ALA A 22 -5.59 -6.07 -14.98
N SER A 23 -5.02 -4.87 -15.14
CA SER A 23 -4.92 -4.24 -16.46
C SER A 23 -4.04 -5.08 -17.39
N ALA A 24 -4.06 -4.81 -18.69
CA ALA A 24 -3.20 -5.54 -19.64
C ALA A 24 -1.70 -5.46 -19.28
N GLU A 25 -1.24 -4.29 -18.80
CA GLU A 25 0.14 -4.08 -18.35
C GLU A 25 0.46 -4.89 -17.09
N VAL A 26 -0.40 -4.80 -16.07
CA VAL A 26 -0.22 -5.53 -14.80
C VAL A 26 -0.28 -7.04 -15.03
N ALA A 27 -1.21 -7.49 -15.86
CA ALA A 27 -1.37 -8.89 -16.23
C ALA A 27 -0.12 -9.42 -16.93
N GLY A 28 0.44 -8.67 -17.88
CA GLY A 28 1.71 -9.01 -18.52
C GLY A 28 2.87 -9.08 -17.54
N ALA A 29 3.02 -8.09 -16.66
CA ALA A 29 4.11 -8.04 -15.67
C ALA A 29 4.03 -9.14 -14.60
N LEU A 30 2.82 -9.58 -14.24
CA LEU A 30 2.58 -10.59 -13.21
C LEU A 30 2.32 -12.01 -13.76
N GLU A 31 2.37 -12.18 -15.08
CA GLU A 31 2.07 -13.42 -15.78
C GLU A 31 0.68 -13.98 -15.39
N LEU A 32 -0.32 -13.11 -15.48
CA LEU A 32 -1.72 -13.41 -15.22
C LEU A 32 -2.58 -13.13 -16.47
N PRO A 33 -3.78 -13.73 -16.57
CA PRO A 33 -4.79 -13.28 -17.53
C PRO A 33 -5.23 -11.83 -17.24
N VAL A 34 -5.56 -11.07 -18.30
CA VAL A 34 -6.18 -9.75 -18.16
C VAL A 34 -7.49 -9.89 -17.38
N GLY A 35 -7.73 -8.99 -16.43
CA GLY A 35 -8.88 -9.02 -15.55
C GLY A 35 -8.78 -10.00 -14.38
N ALA A 36 -7.71 -10.80 -14.29
CA ALA A 36 -7.48 -11.65 -13.13
C ALA A 36 -7.39 -10.81 -11.83
N PRO A 37 -7.87 -11.32 -10.70
CA PRO A 37 -7.86 -10.58 -9.44
C PRO A 37 -6.43 -10.29 -8.98
N VAL A 38 -6.18 -9.05 -8.62
CA VAL A 38 -4.93 -8.57 -8.02
C VAL A 38 -5.21 -7.78 -6.76
N LEU A 39 -4.29 -7.85 -5.81
CA LEU A 39 -4.27 -6.92 -4.67
C LEU A 39 -3.50 -5.68 -5.09
N VAL A 40 -4.11 -4.51 -4.94
CA VAL A 40 -3.51 -3.21 -5.19
C VAL A 40 -3.20 -2.58 -3.84
N LEU A 41 -1.95 -2.16 -3.64
CA LEU A 41 -1.51 -1.46 -2.44
C LEU A 41 -1.01 -0.08 -2.83
N ASP A 42 -1.76 0.94 -2.44
CA ASP A 42 -1.39 2.34 -2.57
C ASP A 42 -0.74 2.81 -1.27
N ARG A 43 0.55 3.17 -1.36
CA ARG A 43 1.31 3.66 -0.21
C ARG A 43 1.64 5.13 -0.41
N THR A 44 1.13 5.98 0.48
CA THR A 44 1.54 7.40 0.56
C THR A 44 2.41 7.63 1.78
N SER A 45 3.64 8.08 1.60
CA SER A 45 4.57 8.43 2.67
C SER A 45 4.58 9.94 2.91
N TYR A 46 4.65 10.37 4.18
CA TYR A 46 4.63 11.77 4.59
C TYR A 46 5.88 12.13 5.40
N GLY A 47 6.36 13.36 5.21
CA GLY A 47 7.46 13.95 5.98
C GLY A 47 6.99 14.53 7.31
N GLU A 48 7.93 15.06 8.08
CA GLU A 48 7.64 15.67 9.40
C GLU A 48 6.75 16.91 9.30
N ASP A 49 6.75 17.61 8.17
CA ASP A 49 5.87 18.74 7.89
C ASP A 49 4.46 18.33 7.42
N GLY A 50 4.18 17.01 7.41
CA GLY A 50 2.90 16.44 6.99
C GLY A 50 2.67 16.41 5.48
N LYS A 51 3.63 16.85 4.66
CA LYS A 51 3.49 16.81 3.20
C LYS A 51 3.79 15.41 2.66
N ALA A 52 3.08 15.04 1.59
CA ALA A 52 3.34 13.80 0.88
C ALA A 52 4.73 13.85 0.22
N LEU A 53 5.56 12.86 0.53
CA LEU A 53 6.90 12.70 -0.04
C LEU A 53 6.89 11.76 -1.23
N GLU A 54 6.03 10.75 -1.19
CA GLU A 54 6.03 9.64 -2.11
C GLU A 54 4.64 9.02 -2.20
N VAL A 55 4.26 8.61 -3.41
CA VAL A 55 3.16 7.68 -3.66
C VAL A 55 3.71 6.49 -4.45
N VAL A 56 3.46 5.27 -3.96
CA VAL A 56 3.83 4.03 -4.66
C VAL A 56 2.61 3.14 -4.76
N VAL A 57 2.41 2.58 -5.95
CA VAL A 57 1.35 1.59 -6.21
C VAL A 57 2.01 0.24 -6.47
N PHE A 58 1.63 -0.75 -5.68
CA PHE A 58 2.06 -2.13 -5.87
C PHE A 58 0.90 -3.00 -6.32
N HIS A 59 1.17 -3.92 -7.23
CA HIS A 59 0.22 -4.95 -7.66
C HIS A 59 0.77 -6.32 -7.26
N TYR A 60 0.00 -7.08 -6.48
CA TYR A 60 0.39 -8.40 -6.00
C TYR A 60 -0.58 -9.47 -6.51
N ARG A 61 -0.02 -10.65 -6.80
CA ARG A 61 -0.84 -11.84 -7.03
C ARG A 61 -1.40 -12.35 -5.69
N PRO A 62 -2.72 -12.51 -5.55
CA PRO A 62 -3.34 -12.91 -4.28
C PRO A 62 -3.01 -14.36 -3.88
N ASP A 63 -2.56 -15.20 -4.83
CA ASP A 63 -2.12 -16.56 -4.58
C ASP A 63 -0.70 -16.65 -3.98
N ARG A 64 0.08 -15.56 -4.05
CA ARG A 64 1.48 -15.52 -3.58
C ARG A 64 1.72 -14.61 -2.38
N TYR A 65 0.80 -13.68 -2.12
CA TYR A 65 0.96 -12.66 -1.08
C TYR A 65 -0.25 -12.58 -0.17
N ARG A 66 0.02 -12.41 1.12
CA ARG A 66 -0.98 -12.18 2.15
C ARG A 66 -0.57 -11.00 3.02
N PHE A 67 -1.48 -10.07 3.22
CA PHE A 67 -1.32 -9.00 4.21
C PHE A 67 -1.91 -9.45 5.55
N SER A 68 -1.21 -9.15 6.63
CA SER A 68 -1.65 -9.42 7.99
C SER A 68 -1.28 -8.24 8.87
N VAL A 69 -2.20 -7.84 9.73
CA VAL A 69 -2.00 -6.79 10.71
C VAL A 69 -2.51 -7.29 12.06
N THR A 70 -1.74 -7.02 13.11
CA THR A 70 -2.15 -7.27 14.50
C THR A 70 -2.38 -5.92 15.14
N LEU A 71 -3.61 -5.66 15.56
CA LEU A 71 -3.97 -4.42 16.22
C LEU A 71 -4.00 -4.64 17.75
N PRO A 72 -3.43 -3.73 18.54
CA PRO A 72 -3.64 -3.74 19.98
C PRO A 72 -5.12 -3.47 20.30
N ARG A 73 -5.58 -3.89 21.49
CA ARG A 73 -6.96 -3.67 21.95
C ARG A 73 -7.37 -2.19 21.92
N THR A 74 -6.42 -1.30 22.17
CA THR A 74 -6.63 0.15 22.15
C THR A 74 -5.60 0.77 21.23
N LEU A 75 -6.08 1.53 20.25
CA LEU A 75 -5.23 2.24 19.31
C LEU A 75 -4.72 3.53 19.98
N PRO A 76 -3.41 3.82 19.90
CA PRO A 76 -2.81 4.95 20.62
C PRO A 76 -3.21 6.31 20.03
N GLU A 77 -3.53 6.39 18.73
CA GLU A 77 -3.86 7.64 18.04
C GLU A 77 -4.98 7.44 17.00
N PRO A 78 -5.84 8.46 16.77
CA PRO A 78 -6.82 8.45 15.68
C PRO A 78 -6.15 8.25 14.32
N GLY A 79 -6.56 7.22 13.58
CA GLY A 79 -5.99 6.89 12.27
C GLY A 79 -4.78 5.95 12.31
N ALA A 80 -4.26 5.59 13.49
CA ALA A 80 -3.33 4.49 13.64
C ALA A 80 -4.12 3.17 13.72
N GLY A 81 -4.46 2.57 12.57
CA GLY A 81 -5.23 1.32 12.52
C GLY A 81 -5.79 0.99 11.13
N ILE A 82 -6.70 0.02 11.06
CA ILE A 82 -7.47 -0.26 9.84
C ILE A 82 -8.65 0.70 9.78
N ILE A 83 -8.78 1.41 8.67
CA ILE A 83 -9.93 2.25 8.37
C ILE A 83 -10.66 1.60 7.20
N GLU A 84 -11.91 1.21 7.40
CA GLU A 84 -12.76 0.74 6.31
C GLU A 84 -13.25 1.95 5.50
N ARG A 85 -13.07 1.89 4.18
CA ARG A 85 -13.57 2.88 3.24
C ARG A 85 -14.37 2.14 2.17
N SER A 86 -15.66 2.47 2.03
CA SER A 86 -16.59 1.91 1.04
C SER A 86 -16.62 2.73 -0.24
#